data_AF-A0A972GBW6-F1
#
_entry.id   AF-A0A972GBW6-F1
#
_cell.length_a   1.000
_cell.length_b   1.000
_cell.length_c   1.000
_cell.angle_alpha   90.00
_cell.angle_beta   90.00
_cell.angle_gamma   90.00
#
_symmetry.space_group_name_H-M   'P 1'
#
loop_
_entity.id
_entity.type
_entity.pdbx_description
1 polymer ?
#
loop_
_entity_poly.entity_id
_entity_poly.type
_entity_poly.pdbx_seq_one_letter_code
_entity_poly.pdbx_strand_id
1 'polypeptide(L)' 'MLLRERLRQLFADYDPAVQKVISEVLTLEQEYISNDRPRLKDPIDEIISKVASKELGKPERPETAE' A
#
# COMPACT_ATOMS: atom_id res chain seq x y z
N MET A 1 -13.88 -4.84 18.05
CA MET A 1 -13.20 -3.88 17.16
C MET A 1 -12.65 -4.63 15.97
N LEU A 2 -13.00 -4.21 14.76
CA LEU A 2 -12.50 -4.85 13.54
C LEU A 2 -11.01 -4.52 13.37
N LEU A 3 -10.19 -5.50 12.97
CA LEU A 3 -8.73 -5.35 12.79
C LEU A 3 -8.37 -4.11 11.96
N ARG A 4 -9.20 -3.78 10.96
CA ARG A 4 -9.07 -2.61 10.10
C ARG A 4 -9.12 -1.26 10.85
N GLU A 5 -10.00 -1.12 11.83
CA GLU A 5 -10.08 0.10 12.64
C GLU A 5 -8.85 0.25 13.53
N ARG A 6 -8.38 -0.85 14.10
CA ARG A 6 -7.17 -0.86 14.93
C ARG A 6 -5.92 -0.47 14.12
N LEU A 7 -5.80 -1.00 12.90
CA LEU A 7 -4.70 -0.63 11.99
C LEU A 7 -4.80 0.83 11.56
N ARG A 8 -6.00 1.33 11.21
CA ARG A 8 -6.18 2.76 10.92
C ARG A 8 -5.79 3.67 12.08
N GLN A 9 -6.14 3.28 13.31
CA GLN A 9 -5.75 4.03 14.51
C GLN A 9 -4.25 4.00 14.76
N LEU A 10 -3.59 2.86 14.57
CA LEU A 10 -2.13 2.72 14.76
C LEU A 10 -1.33 3.65 13.85
N PHE A 11 -1.86 3.93 12.66
CA PHE A 11 -1.20 4.77 11.67
C PHE A 11 -1.85 6.16 11.53
N ALA A 12 -2.73 6.56 12.46
CA ALA A 12 -3.45 7.83 12.38
C ALA A 12 -2.52 9.06 12.42
N ASP A 13 -1.38 8.94 13.11
CA ASP A 13 -0.38 10.01 13.26
C ASP A 13 0.71 9.97 12.17
N TYR A 14 0.65 9.00 11.25
CA TYR A 14 1.60 8.90 10.14
C TYR A 14 1.25 9.88 9.03
N ASP A 15 2.23 10.13 8.16
CA ASP A 15 2.05 10.95 6.97
C ASP A 15 0.81 10.50 6.13
N PRO A 16 0.01 11.44 5.58
CA PRO A 16 -1.18 11.10 4.78
C PRO A 16 -0.91 10.14 3.62
N ALA A 17 0.28 10.18 3.02
CA ALA A 17 0.69 9.24 1.98
C ALA A 17 0.76 7.81 2.52
N VAL A 18 1.32 7.63 3.72
CA VAL A 18 1.44 6.32 4.36
C VAL A 18 0.06 5.80 4.74
N GLN A 19 -0.82 6.65 5.28
CA GLN A 19 -2.21 6.27 5.57
C GLN A 19 -2.96 5.77 4.33
N LYS A 20 -2.67 6.37 3.18
CA LYS A 20 -3.24 5.99 1.89
C LYS A 20 -2.72 4.64 1.40
N VAL A 21 -1.41 4.39 1.49
CA VAL A 21 -0.82 3.07 1.19
C VAL A 21 -1.51 2.00 2.03
N ILE A 22 -1.59 2.20 3.35
CA ILE A 22 -2.23 1.24 4.26
C ILE A 22 -3.69 0.99 3.89
N SER A 23 -4.43 2.03 3.51
CA SER A 23 -5.83 1.89 3.09
C SER A 23 -5.99 1.08 1.80
N GLU A 24 -5.12 1.27 0.81
CA GLU A 24 -5.11 0.50 -0.44
C GLU A 24 -4.69 -0.96 -0.17
N VAL A 25 -3.67 -1.20 0.66
CA VAL A 25 -3.21 -2.56 1.03
C VAL A 25 -4.30 -3.32 1.81
N LEU A 26 -4.99 -2.69 2.75
CA LEU A 26 -6.10 -3.33 3.49
C LEU A 26 -7.29 -3.68 2.59
N THR A 27 -7.47 -2.94 1.50
CA THR A 27 -8.50 -3.26 0.50
C THR A 27 -8.07 -4.46 -0.33
N LEU A 28 -6.80 -4.50 -0.73
CA LEU A 28 -6.20 -5.64 -1.42
C LEU A 28 -6.29 -6.91 -0.58
N GLU A 29 -5.94 -6.87 0.71
CA GLU A 29 -6.09 -8.05 1.59
C GLU A 29 -7.53 -8.56 1.64
N GLN A 30 -8.52 -7.68 1.60
CA GLN A 30 -9.93 -8.07 1.59
C GLN A 30 -10.35 -8.78 0.30
N GLU A 31 -9.78 -8.39 -0.85
CA GLU A 31 -10.02 -9.06 -2.13
C GLU A 31 -9.41 -10.47 -2.17
N TYR A 32 -8.32 -10.68 -1.45
CA TYR A 32 -7.61 -11.96 -1.39
C TYR A 32 -7.87 -12.74 -0.10
N ILE A 33 -8.87 -12.37 0.69
CA ILE A 33 -9.16 -12.97 2.00
C ILE A 33 -9.47 -14.47 1.93
N SER A 34 -9.94 -14.95 0.78
CA SER A 34 -10.25 -16.37 0.52
C SER A 34 -9.09 -17.16 -0.09
N ASN A 35 -7.95 -16.51 -0.37
CA ASN A 35 -6.76 -17.16 -0.89
C ASN A 35 -5.85 -17.59 0.26
N ASP A 36 -5.47 -18.86 0.29
CA ASP A 36 -4.62 -19.43 1.35
C ASP A 36 -3.19 -18.83 1.33
N ARG A 37 -2.69 -18.45 0.13
CA ARG A 37 -1.41 -17.77 -0.09
C ARG A 37 -1.42 -16.84 -1.31
N PRO A 38 -2.00 -15.64 -1.19
CA PRO A 38 -2.00 -14.69 -2.28
C PRO A 38 -0.58 -14.12 -2.50
N ARG A 39 -0.16 -14.01 -3.76
CA ARG A 39 1.10 -13.35 -4.13
C ARG A 39 0.86 -11.83 -4.16
N LEU A 40 1.00 -11.18 -3.00
CA LEU A 40 0.67 -9.77 -2.84
C LEU A 40 1.85 -8.81 -3.03
N LYS A 41 3.07 -9.32 -3.20
CA LYS A 41 4.27 -8.49 -3.29
C LYS A 41 4.17 -7.45 -4.42
N ASP A 42 3.95 -7.90 -5.65
CA ASP A 42 3.90 -7.00 -6.82
C ASP A 42 2.76 -5.96 -6.74
N PRO A 43 1.52 -6.32 -6.37
CA PRO A 43 0.46 -5.31 -6.21
C PRO A 43 0.71 -4.34 -5.04
N ILE A 44 1.38 -4.77 -3.96
CA ILE A 44 1.80 -3.85 -2.89
C ILE A 44 2.88 -2.88 -3.40
N ASP A 45 3.87 -3.37 -4.16
CA ASP A 45 4.92 -2.54 -4.77
C ASP A 45 4.32 -1.49 -5.72
N GLU A 46 3.28 -1.85 -6.48
CA GLU A 46 2.53 -0.92 -7.33
C GLU A 46 1.77 0.15 -6.53
N ILE A 47 1.09 -0.24 -5.45
CA ILE A 47 0.38 0.70 -4.57
C ILE A 47 1.35 1.73 -4.00
N ILE A 48 2.50 1.29 -3.48
CA ILE A 48 3.53 2.17 -2.93
C ILE A 48 4.05 3.12 -4.01
N SER A 49 4.41 2.57 -5.17
CA SER A 49 4.95 3.35 -6.30
C SER A 49 3.97 4.42 -6.80
N LYS A 50 2.68 4.08 -6.87
CA LYS A 50 1.60 4.97 -7.29
C LYS A 50 1.38 6.11 -6.29
N VAL A 51 1.38 5.79 -4.99
CA VAL A 51 1.24 6.82 -3.94
C VAL A 51 2.47 7.71 -3.92
N ALA A 52 3.67 7.14 -3.93
CA ALA A 52 4.94 7.89 -3.98
C ALA A 52 5.01 8.82 -5.21
N SER A 53 4.59 8.34 -6.39
CA SER A 53 4.56 9.14 -7.62
C SER A 53 3.62 10.33 -7.56
N LYS A 54 2.53 10.21 -6.81
CA LYS A 54 1.53 11.26 -6.65
C LYS A 54 1.96 12.33 -5.65
N GLU A 55 2.66 11.94 -4.59
CA GLU A 55 3.08 12.83 -3.51
C GLU A 55 4.44 13.50 -3.80
N LEU A 56 5.37 12.81 -4.47
CA LEU A 56 6.69 13.34 -4.81
C LEU A 56 6.73 14.06 -6.16
N GLY A 57 5.66 14.00 -6.95
CA GLY A 57 5.64 14.53 -8.32
C GLY A 57 6.65 13.78 -9.21
N LYS A 58 6.31 12.54 -9.60
CA LYS A 58 7.14 11.63 -10.41
C LYS A 58 8.58 11.40 -9.86
N PRO A 59 8.85 10.29 -9.18
CA PRO A 59 10.19 9.73 -9.19
C PRO A 59 10.45 9.20 -10.61
N GLU A 60 11.39 9.81 -11.31
CA GLU A 60 12.08 9.15 -12.42
C GLU A 60 12.59 7.80 -11.89
N ARG A 61 12.07 6.70 -12.43
CA ARG A 61 12.56 5.36 -12.11
C ARG A 61 14.07 5.33 -12.43
N PRO A 62 14.95 4.84 -11.56
CA PRO A 62 16.26 4.43 -12.03
C PRO A 62 16.04 3.25 -12.98
N GLU A 63 16.44 3.43 -14.23
CA GLU A 63 16.57 2.33 -15.19
C GLU A 63 17.45 1.26 -14.55
N THR A 64 16.88 0.10 -14.23
CA THR A 64 17.70 -1.11 -14.12
C THR A 64 18.22 -1.40 -15.52
N ALA A 65 19.46 -0.98 -15.74
CA ALA A 65 20.28 -1.43 -16.84
C ALA A 65 20.63 -2.91 -16.62
N GLU A 66 20.10 -3.77 -17.49
CA GLU A 66 20.68 -5.08 -17.81
C GLU A 66 20.84 -5.16 -19.33
#